data_AF-A0A1A8DP74-F1
#
_entry.id   AF-A0A1A8DP74-F1
#
_cell.length_a   1.000
_cell.length_b   1.000
_cell.length_c   1.000
_cell.angle_alpha   90.00
_cell.angle_beta   90.00
_cell.angle_gamma   90.00
#
_symmetry.space_group_name_H-M   'P 1'
#
loop_
_entity.id
_entity.type
_entity.pdbx_description
1 polymer ?
#
loop_
_entity_poly.entity_id
_entity_poly.type
_entity_poly.pdbx_seq_one_letter_code
_entity_poly.pdbx_strand_id
1 'polypeptide(L)'
;LRPVEDTNHIINVTLQITLSQIIDMDERNQILTTYLWIRQVWMDAYLTWKKEDYDGLDTIRIPSSYVWRPDIVLYNSADDQFSSSMETNVVLRNDGQVTWDQPAITKSSCSVDVAFFPFDVQQCHLTFGSWTHNGNQMDLINSLDSADLADFVPNVEWEVLG
;
A
#
# COMPACT_ATOMS: atom_id res chain seq x y z
N LEU A 1 1.11 20.07 -2.15
CA LEU A 1 1.07 20.20 -3.64
C LEU A 1 1.69 18.93 -4.20
N ARG A 2 1.16 18.40 -5.32
CA ARG A 2 1.72 17.21 -5.98
C ARG A 2 3.12 17.55 -6.53
N PRO A 3 4.15 16.71 -6.34
CA PRO A 3 5.54 17.08 -6.60
C PRO A 3 5.91 16.88 -8.08
N VAL A 4 5.25 17.63 -8.96
CA VAL A 4 5.52 17.65 -10.39
C VAL A 4 5.84 19.05 -10.87
N GLU A 5 6.75 19.15 -11.84
CA GLU A 5 7.15 20.44 -12.43
C GLU A 5 6.00 21.11 -13.22
N ASP A 6 5.16 20.31 -13.86
CA ASP A 6 3.96 20.74 -14.59
C ASP A 6 2.74 19.99 -14.04
N THR A 7 1.68 20.74 -13.73
CA THR A 7 0.40 20.21 -13.27
C THR A 7 -0.26 19.22 -14.24
N ASN A 8 0.11 19.24 -15.52
CA ASN A 8 -0.40 18.32 -16.54
C ASN A 8 0.36 16.98 -16.61
N HIS A 9 1.55 16.87 -16.00
CA HIS A 9 2.27 15.60 -15.97
C HIS A 9 1.62 14.64 -14.98
N ILE A 10 1.56 13.35 -15.30
CA ILE A 10 1.05 12.32 -14.39
C ILE A 10 2.15 11.96 -13.38
N ILE A 11 1.80 11.76 -12.10
CA ILE A 11 2.71 11.16 -11.14
C ILE A 11 2.48 9.65 -11.09
N ASN A 12 3.51 8.87 -11.39
CA ASN A 12 3.43 7.43 -11.30
C ASN A 12 3.80 6.99 -9.89
N VAL A 13 2.94 6.18 -9.28
CA VAL A 13 3.18 5.58 -7.98
C VAL A 13 3.15 4.07 -8.13
N THR A 14 4.26 3.43 -7.77
CA THR A 14 4.35 1.98 -7.73
C THR A 14 3.87 1.48 -6.37
N LEU A 15 2.95 0.52 -6.37
CA LEU A 15 2.37 -0.10 -5.18
C LEU A 15 2.79 -1.56 -5.09
N GLN A 16 3.34 -1.95 -3.93
CA GLN A 16 3.59 -3.34 -3.57
C GLN A 16 2.83 -3.65 -2.28
N ILE A 17 2.09 -4.75 -2.30
CA ILE A 17 1.39 -5.29 -1.13
C ILE A 17 2.13 -6.53 -0.68
N THR A 18 2.46 -6.61 0.59
CA THR A 18 2.98 -7.82 1.24
C THR A 18 1.96 -8.27 2.27
N LEU A 19 1.45 -9.50 2.15
CA LEU A 19 0.53 -10.06 3.12
C LEU A 19 1.34 -10.71 4.25
N SER A 20 1.28 -10.13 5.44
CA SER A 20 2.00 -10.66 6.60
C SER A 20 1.17 -11.71 7.34
N GLN A 21 -0.13 -11.46 7.52
CA GLN A 21 -0.99 -12.37 8.27
C GLN A 21 -2.46 -12.22 7.89
N ILE A 22 -3.19 -13.34 7.86
CA ILE A 22 -4.65 -13.37 7.98
C ILE A 22 -4.97 -13.34 9.48
N ILE A 23 -5.49 -12.21 9.96
CA ILE A 23 -5.85 -12.03 11.37
C ILE A 23 -7.16 -12.74 11.66
N ASP A 24 -8.16 -12.54 10.80
CA ASP A 24 -9.52 -13.07 10.99
C ASP A 24 -10.28 -13.16 9.66
N MET A 25 -11.16 -14.16 9.55
CA MET A 25 -12.12 -14.31 8.46
C MET A 25 -13.51 -14.43 9.08
N ASP A 26 -14.24 -13.33 9.14
CA ASP A 26 -15.60 -13.30 9.66
C ASP A 26 -16.58 -13.67 8.54
N GLU A 27 -16.84 -14.97 8.40
CA GLU A 27 -17.78 -15.51 7.42
C GLU A 27 -19.21 -14.96 7.58
N ARG A 28 -19.61 -14.66 8.82
CA ARG A 28 -20.96 -14.18 9.13
C ARG A 28 -21.17 -12.75 8.65
N ASN A 29 -20.20 -11.89 8.92
CA ASN A 29 -20.25 -10.48 8.53
C ASN A 29 -19.59 -10.22 7.18
N GLN A 30 -19.00 -11.24 6.54
CA GLN A 30 -18.36 -11.16 5.23
C GLN A 30 -17.16 -10.20 5.23
N ILE A 31 -16.30 -10.31 6.27
CA ILE A 31 -15.17 -9.41 6.48
C ILE A 31 -13.88 -10.22 6.62
N LEU A 32 -12.90 -9.92 5.76
CA LEU A 32 -11.52 -10.36 5.91
C LEU A 32 -10.71 -9.29 6.64
N THR A 33 -10.03 -9.67 7.73
CA THR A 33 -9.07 -8.82 8.43
C THR A 33 -7.65 -9.32 8.18
N THR A 34 -6.81 -8.48 7.58
CA THR A 34 -5.42 -8.81 7.25
C THR A 34 -4.44 -7.79 7.82
N TYR A 35 -3.22 -8.26 8.10
CA TYR A 35 -2.08 -7.40 8.35
C TYR A 35 -1.21 -7.35 7.11
N LEU A 36 -1.01 -6.14 6.58
CA LEU A 36 -0.31 -5.89 5.33
C LEU A 36 0.85 -4.93 5.55
N TRP A 37 1.92 -5.09 4.77
CA TRP A 37 2.83 -4.00 4.44
C TRP A 37 2.46 -3.42 3.08
N ILE A 38 2.30 -2.11 3.05
CA ILE A 38 2.03 -1.35 1.84
C ILE A 38 3.27 -0.52 1.53
N ARG A 39 3.99 -0.90 0.46
CA ARG A 39 5.13 -0.16 -0.06
C ARG A 39 4.69 0.70 -1.23
N GLN A 40 4.96 2.00 -1.12
CA GLN A 40 4.67 2.99 -2.15
C GLN A 40 5.98 3.62 -2.60
N VAL A 41 6.19 3.70 -3.92
CA VAL A 41 7.39 4.32 -4.50
C VAL A 41 6.98 5.34 -5.56
N TRP A 42 7.50 6.56 -5.46
CA TRP A 42 7.28 7.63 -6.43
C TRP A 42 8.53 8.50 -6.59
N MET A 43 8.49 9.41 -7.57
CA MET A 43 9.52 10.43 -7.77
C MET A 43 8.99 11.79 -7.33
N ASP A 44 9.77 12.51 -6.53
CA ASP A 44 9.51 13.89 -6.14
C ASP A 44 10.49 14.82 -6.87
N ALA A 45 9.97 15.67 -7.75
CA ALA A 45 10.79 16.55 -8.60
C ALA A 45 11.59 17.61 -7.81
N TYR A 46 11.19 17.90 -6.56
CA TYR A 46 11.76 18.99 -5.77
C TYR A 46 12.71 18.49 -4.67
N LEU A 47 12.75 17.19 -4.41
CA LEU A 47 13.57 16.58 -3.37
C LEU A 47 14.81 15.89 -3.93
N THR A 48 15.56 16.62 -4.76
CA THR A 48 16.81 16.14 -5.37
C THR A 48 18.03 16.90 -4.85
N TRP A 49 19.18 16.23 -4.76
CA TRP A 49 20.45 16.87 -4.41
C TRP A 49 21.65 16.17 -5.06
N LYS A 50 22.74 16.92 -5.18
CA LYS A 50 24.03 16.40 -5.60
C LYS A 50 24.76 15.81 -4.39
N LYS A 51 25.20 14.56 -4.49
CA LYS A 51 25.87 13.86 -3.39
C LYS A 51 27.16 14.58 -2.98
N GLU A 52 27.84 15.20 -3.94
CA GLU A 52 29.12 15.90 -3.78
C GLU A 52 29.01 17.12 -2.86
N ASP A 53 27.84 17.75 -2.80
CA ASP A 53 27.58 18.91 -1.94
C ASP A 53 27.38 18.49 -0.46
N TYR A 54 27.21 17.18 -0.20
CA TYR A 54 26.87 16.61 1.11
C TYR A 54 27.73 15.39 1.47
N ASP A 55 29.04 15.43 1.18
CA ASP A 55 30.01 14.39 1.56
C ASP A 55 29.62 12.97 1.08
N GLY A 56 29.05 12.88 -0.12
CA GLY A 56 28.63 11.62 -0.71
C GLY A 56 27.28 11.09 -0.21
N LEU A 57 26.52 11.86 0.58
CA LEU A 57 25.22 11.45 1.12
C LEU A 57 24.22 11.13 0.00
N ASP A 58 23.80 9.87 -0.07
CA ASP A 58 22.91 9.34 -1.12
C ASP A 58 21.46 9.22 -0.66
N THR A 59 21.24 8.85 0.60
CA THR A 59 19.90 8.55 1.12
C THR A 59 19.72 9.13 2.51
N ILE A 60 18.49 9.58 2.78
CA ILE A 60 18.08 10.03 4.11
C ILE A 60 16.75 9.38 4.49
N ARG A 61 16.53 9.23 5.80
CA ARG A 61 15.26 8.73 6.34
C ARG A 61 14.63 9.84 7.18
N ILE A 62 13.42 10.24 6.81
CA ILE A 62 12.70 11.36 7.45
C ILE A 62 11.25 10.96 7.74
N PRO A 63 10.58 11.61 8.70
CA PRO A 63 9.14 11.46 8.90
C PRO A 63 8.36 11.66 7.60
N SER A 64 7.41 10.76 7.32
CA SER A 64 6.60 10.85 6.09
C SER A 64 5.75 12.11 6.02
N SER A 65 5.45 12.75 7.16
CA SER A 65 4.72 14.01 7.23
C SER A 65 5.47 15.23 6.65
N TYR A 66 6.77 15.12 6.40
CA TYR A 66 7.55 16.20 5.77
C TYR A 66 7.53 16.19 4.25
N VAL A 67 6.95 15.16 3.62
CA VAL A 67 6.88 15.04 2.17
C VAL A 67 5.43 14.96 1.70
N TRP A 68 5.20 15.25 0.43
CA TRP A 68 3.93 14.88 -0.18
C TRP A 68 3.80 13.35 -0.20
N ARG A 69 2.60 12.85 0.08
CA ARG A 69 2.29 11.42 0.08
C ARG A 69 1.07 11.17 -0.80
N PRO A 70 1.03 10.09 -1.59
CA PRO A 70 -0.17 9.75 -2.33
C PRO A 70 -1.26 9.26 -1.35
N ASP A 71 -2.50 9.64 -1.63
CA ASP A 71 -3.68 9.39 -0.80
C ASP A 71 -4.35 8.06 -1.18
N ILE A 72 -3.57 6.98 -1.14
CA ILE A 72 -4.03 5.65 -1.49
C ILE A 72 -4.84 5.05 -0.35
N VAL A 73 -6.06 4.59 -0.66
CA VAL A 73 -7.00 3.99 0.29
C VAL A 73 -7.52 2.66 -0.22
N LEU A 74 -8.07 1.84 0.68
CA LEU A 74 -8.81 0.62 0.35
C LEU A 74 -10.28 0.98 0.06
N TYR A 75 -10.73 0.79 -1.18
CA TYR A 75 -12.09 1.17 -1.59
C TYR A 75 -13.18 0.25 -1.03
N ASN A 76 -12.91 -1.04 -0.92
CA ASN A 76 -13.85 -2.02 -0.37
C ASN A 76 -13.62 -2.24 1.14
N SER A 77 -13.27 -1.17 1.85
CA SER A 77 -13.14 -1.18 3.31
C SER A 77 -14.49 -1.48 3.98
N ALA A 78 -14.50 -2.39 4.95
CA ALA A 78 -15.62 -2.69 5.82
C ALA A 78 -15.54 -1.96 7.18
N ASP A 79 -14.52 -1.12 7.37
CA ASP A 79 -14.36 -0.28 8.57
C ASP A 79 -15.03 1.09 8.37
N ASP A 80 -15.75 1.56 9.39
CA ASP A 80 -16.37 2.90 9.44
C ASP A 80 -15.31 4.00 9.59
N GLN A 81 -14.12 3.66 10.08
CA GLN A 81 -12.96 4.55 10.12
C GLN A 81 -11.97 4.08 9.06
N PHE A 82 -11.58 4.97 8.12
CA PHE A 82 -10.43 4.71 7.26
C PHE A 82 -9.24 4.43 8.16
N SER A 83 -8.75 3.19 8.15
CA SER A 83 -7.68 2.73 9.03
C SER A 83 -6.54 3.75 9.03
N SER A 84 -6.29 4.38 10.17
CA SER A 84 -5.17 5.30 10.32
C SER A 84 -3.89 4.48 10.16
N SER A 85 -3.27 4.53 8.98
CA SER A 85 -1.95 3.92 8.82
C SER A 85 -1.00 4.58 9.80
N MET A 86 -0.17 3.78 10.47
CA MET A 86 0.83 4.33 11.39
C MET A 86 1.73 5.29 10.62
N GLU A 87 2.00 6.46 11.18
CA GLU A 87 2.96 7.39 10.59
C GLU A 87 4.38 6.82 10.69
N THR A 88 4.83 6.20 9.60
CA THR A 88 6.19 5.71 9.44
C THR A 88 7.08 6.74 8.75
N ASN A 89 8.39 6.48 8.73
CA ASN A 89 9.35 7.28 7.98
C ASN A 89 9.38 6.88 6.49
N VAL A 90 9.76 7.82 5.63
CA VAL A 90 10.13 7.57 4.24
C VAL A 90 11.64 7.48 4.09
N VAL A 91 12.08 6.74 3.09
CA VAL A 91 13.46 6.79 2.58
C VAL A 91 13.46 7.63 1.32
N LEU A 92 14.24 8.70 1.33
CA LEU A 92 14.45 9.59 0.19
C LEU A 92 15.85 9.38 -0.36
N ARG A 93 15.96 9.16 -1.67
CA ARG A 93 17.24 9.08 -2.39
C ARG A 93 17.53 10.40 -3.10
N ASN A 94 18.82 10.67 -3.35
CA ASN A 94 19.30 11.94 -3.89
C ASN A 94 18.73 12.30 -5.28
N ASP A 95 18.27 11.31 -6.04
CA ASP A 95 17.64 11.48 -7.34
C ASP A 95 16.13 11.81 -7.25
N GLY A 96 15.60 11.97 -6.04
CA GLY A 96 14.19 12.29 -5.80
C GLY A 96 13.29 11.08 -5.65
N GLN A 97 13.82 9.85 -5.70
CA GLN A 97 13.00 8.67 -5.42
C GLN A 97 12.62 8.63 -3.94
N VAL A 98 11.32 8.53 -3.66
CA VAL A 98 10.77 8.35 -2.33
C VAL A 98 10.20 6.94 -2.20
N THR A 99 10.58 6.23 -1.15
CA THR A 99 10.01 4.93 -0.77
C THR A 99 9.33 5.06 0.59
N TRP A 100 8.08 4.66 0.67
CA TRP A 100 7.28 4.69 1.89
C TRP A 100 6.70 3.31 2.19
N ASP A 101 7.21 2.70 3.27
CA ASP A 101 6.73 1.44 3.80
C ASP A 101 5.82 1.71 5.01
N GLN A 102 4.55 1.31 4.93
CA GLN A 102 3.60 1.46 6.03
C GLN A 102 2.93 0.12 6.38
N PRO A 103 2.85 -0.24 7.68
CA PRO A 103 2.03 -1.33 8.13
C PRO A 103 0.55 -0.90 8.18
N ALA A 104 -0.35 -1.78 7.77
CA ALA A 104 -1.79 -1.54 7.78
C ALA A 104 -2.53 -2.79 8.24
N ILE A 105 -3.47 -2.60 9.17
CA ILE A 105 -4.51 -3.61 9.44
C ILE A 105 -5.72 -3.20 8.61
N THR A 106 -6.08 -4.03 7.64
CA THR A 106 -7.20 -3.76 6.73
C THR A 106 -8.36 -4.69 7.01
N LYS A 107 -9.56 -4.12 7.07
CA LYS A 107 -10.83 -4.86 7.07
C LYS A 107 -11.51 -4.65 5.73
N SER A 108 -11.60 -5.70 4.93
CA SER A 108 -12.19 -5.65 3.60
C SER A 108 -13.47 -6.47 3.54
N SER A 109 -14.49 -5.94 2.87
CA SER A 109 -15.66 -6.73 2.51
C SER A 109 -15.26 -7.83 1.53
N CYS A 110 -15.64 -9.07 1.85
CA CYS A 110 -15.36 -10.25 1.05
C CYS A 110 -16.65 -11.04 0.83
N SER A 111 -16.96 -11.41 -0.42
CA SER A 111 -18.16 -12.20 -0.71
C SER A 111 -17.92 -13.65 -0.32
N VAL A 112 -18.40 -14.05 0.85
CA VAL A 112 -18.17 -15.39 1.40
C VAL A 112 -19.19 -16.39 0.81
N ASP A 113 -18.72 -17.50 0.26
CA ASP A 113 -19.54 -18.61 -0.23
C ASP A 113 -19.41 -19.84 0.67
N VAL A 114 -20.45 -20.12 1.46
CA VAL A 114 -20.49 -21.23 2.43
C VAL A 114 -21.16 -22.50 1.88
N ALA A 115 -21.33 -22.61 0.55
CA ALA A 115 -22.01 -23.77 -0.06
C ALA A 115 -21.33 -25.12 0.23
N PHE A 116 -20.02 -25.13 0.49
CA PHE A 116 -19.21 -26.34 0.66
C PHE A 116 -18.52 -26.44 2.03
N PHE A 117 -19.01 -25.69 3.03
CA PHE A 117 -18.46 -25.71 4.38
C PHE A 117 -18.31 -27.15 4.94
N PRO A 118 -17.16 -27.52 5.56
CA PRO A 118 -16.00 -26.69 5.93
C PRO A 118 -14.83 -26.76 4.92
N PHE A 119 -15.06 -27.17 3.68
CA PHE A 119 -14.03 -27.31 2.62
C PHE A 119 -14.25 -26.29 1.48
N ASP A 120 -14.67 -25.09 1.87
CA ASP A 120 -14.98 -23.96 1.01
C ASP A 120 -13.75 -23.12 0.66
N VAL A 121 -13.87 -22.35 -0.43
CA VAL A 121 -12.83 -21.45 -0.93
C VAL A 121 -13.40 -20.05 -0.93
N GLN A 122 -12.67 -19.11 -0.33
CA GLN A 122 -13.10 -17.72 -0.25
C GLN A 122 -12.26 -16.82 -1.15
N GLN A 123 -12.93 -16.02 -1.97
CA GLN A 123 -12.28 -15.06 -2.86
C GLN A 123 -12.48 -13.63 -2.34
N CYS A 124 -11.44 -13.10 -1.69
CA CYS A 124 -11.47 -11.77 -1.10
C CYS A 124 -10.58 -10.81 -1.90
N HIS A 125 -11.19 -9.80 -2.50
CA HIS A 125 -10.45 -8.76 -3.22
C HIS A 125 -10.01 -7.64 -2.26
N LEU A 126 -8.82 -7.10 -2.49
CA LEU A 126 -8.37 -5.84 -1.88
C LEU A 126 -8.15 -4.83 -3.00
N THR A 127 -9.00 -3.80 -3.07
CA THR A 127 -8.95 -2.80 -4.14
C THR A 127 -8.40 -1.47 -3.61
N PHE A 128 -7.18 -1.13 -4.01
CA PHE A 128 -6.53 0.12 -3.64
C PHE A 128 -6.63 1.17 -4.75
N GLY A 129 -6.75 2.44 -4.37
CA GLY A 129 -6.75 3.56 -5.30
C GLY A 129 -6.60 4.90 -4.61
N SER A 130 -6.32 5.97 -5.36
CA SER A 130 -6.27 7.33 -4.82
C SER A 130 -7.68 7.81 -4.43
N TRP A 131 -7.79 8.51 -3.31
CA TRP A 131 -9.06 9.08 -2.86
C TRP A 131 -9.47 10.33 -3.66
N THR A 132 -8.51 11.20 -3.99
CA THR A 132 -8.79 12.53 -4.57
C THR A 132 -8.21 12.75 -5.96
N HIS A 133 -7.29 11.92 -6.43
CA HIS A 133 -6.65 12.06 -7.74
C HIS A 133 -7.21 11.07 -8.75
N ASN A 134 -7.45 11.55 -9.98
CA ASN A 134 -7.77 10.67 -11.11
C ASN A 134 -6.51 10.20 -11.85
N GLY A 135 -6.67 9.28 -12.81
CA GLY A 135 -5.56 8.70 -13.59
C GLY A 135 -4.73 9.71 -14.41
N ASN A 136 -5.26 10.90 -14.72
CA ASN A 136 -4.49 11.95 -15.39
C ASN A 136 -3.64 12.77 -14.43
N GLN A 137 -3.85 12.62 -13.13
CA GLN A 137 -3.08 13.31 -12.09
C GLN A 137 -2.11 12.33 -11.42
N MET A 138 -2.57 11.11 -11.15
CA MET A 138 -1.81 10.06 -10.50
C MET A 138 -2.17 8.70 -11.10
N ASP A 139 -1.17 7.98 -11.56
CA ASP A 139 -1.31 6.62 -12.06
C ASP A 139 -0.70 5.62 -11.07
N LEU A 140 -1.44 4.56 -10.77
CA LEU A 140 -1.08 3.55 -9.78
C LEU A 140 -0.67 2.27 -10.50
N ILE A 141 0.58 1.87 -10.31
CA ILE A 141 1.21 0.77 -11.04
C ILE A 141 1.56 -0.33 -10.04
N ASN A 142 1.17 -1.57 -10.34
CA ASN A 142 1.59 -2.71 -9.51
C ASN A 142 3.10 -2.93 -9.63
N SER A 143 3.78 -3.08 -8.49
CA SER A 143 5.21 -3.44 -8.46
C SER A 143 5.47 -4.89 -8.83
N LEU A 144 4.51 -5.76 -8.54
CA LEU A 144 4.56 -7.21 -8.71
C LEU A 144 3.22 -7.67 -9.28
N ASP A 145 3.21 -8.82 -9.97
CA ASP A 145 1.98 -9.40 -10.55
C ASP A 145 1.02 -9.94 -9.47
N SER A 146 1.53 -10.29 -8.30
CA SER A 146 0.77 -10.76 -7.14
C SER A 146 1.27 -10.11 -5.85
N ALA A 147 0.49 -10.25 -4.77
CA ALA A 147 0.97 -9.87 -3.45
C ALA A 147 2.22 -10.69 -3.07
N ASP A 148 3.12 -10.05 -2.33
CA ASP A 148 4.29 -10.72 -1.77
C ASP A 148 3.88 -11.51 -0.52
N LEU A 149 4.29 -12.78 -0.49
CA LEU A 149 4.02 -13.74 0.59
C LEU A 149 5.30 -14.17 1.31
N ALA A 150 6.46 -13.55 1.01
CA ALA A 150 7.75 -13.94 1.58
C ALA A 150 7.76 -13.90 3.13
N ASP A 151 7.04 -12.94 3.72
CA ASP A 151 6.92 -12.74 5.15
C ASP A 151 5.58 -13.25 5.73
N PHE A 152 4.83 -14.06 4.96
CA PHE A 152 3.53 -14.56 5.39
C PHE A 152 3.65 -15.57 6.54
N VAL A 153 2.94 -15.31 7.64
CA VAL A 153 2.77 -16.25 8.73
C VAL A 153 1.58 -17.16 8.44
N PRO A 154 1.77 -18.49 8.32
CA PRO A 154 0.68 -19.42 8.04
C PRO A 154 -0.46 -19.31 9.05
N ASN A 155 -1.69 -19.34 8.56
CA ASN A 155 -2.89 -19.38 9.39
C ASN A 155 -3.30 -20.85 9.64
N VAL A 156 -3.92 -21.13 10.79
CA VAL A 156 -4.30 -22.50 11.19
C VAL A 156 -5.57 -22.97 10.48
N GLU A 157 -6.44 -22.05 10.10
CA GLU A 157 -7.74 -22.31 9.50
C GLU A 157 -7.73 -22.11 7.98
N TRP A 158 -6.95 -21.14 7.48
CA TRP A 158 -6.96 -20.73 6.08
C TRP A 158 -5.60 -20.88 5.39
N GLU A 159 -5.62 -21.41 4.17
CA GLU A 159 -4.48 -21.46 3.25
C GLU A 159 -4.64 -20.43 2.15
N VAL A 160 -3.57 -19.72 1.81
CA VAL A 160 -3.54 -18.76 0.68
C VAL A 160 -3.17 -19.52 -0.59
N LEU A 161 -4.11 -19.60 -1.54
CA LEU A 161 -3.93 -20.34 -2.80
C LEU A 161 -3.39 -19.48 -3.96
N GLY A 162 -3.60 -18.16 -3.92
CA GLY A 162 -3.18 -17.22 -4.96
C GLY A 162 -4.02 -15.95 -5.00
#